data_AF-A0A7W6L4R2-F1
#
_entry.id   AF-A0A7W6L4R2-F1
#
_cell.length_a   1.000
_cell.length_b   1.000
_cell.length_c   1.000
_cell.angle_alpha   90.00
_cell.angle_beta   90.00
_cell.angle_gamma   90.00
#
_symmetry.space_group_name_H-M   'P 1'
#
loop_
_entity.id
_entity.type
_entity.pdbx_description
1 polymer ?
#
loop_
_entity_poly.entity_id
_entity_poly.type
_entity_poly.pdbx_seq_one_letter_code
_entity_poly.pdbx_strand_id
1 'polypeptide(L)'
;MNIVVKEELKAYIDPLTPDEHEALERSLLAEGCRDALVLWGDVLVDGHNRYGICQKHGLPFQTVQNPRFQSMQDVHLWMIEQHLGRRSVSDFQRGVLALRKRAILAARQRSQRDADAAEAPVLGDAPPANGIDHGTAQAAADNDSPPWEETSTPVSRAELAREARLSSNQVVMIERIHKQAAPEVVQAVKAGEISISAAAAVATLSEDEQRTAAQAGKAELKQAAKRVRDAKRKPKSDEAEGGEAERRDVKALQRRVTELETENAALQAKVAALQSQLERLRG
;
A
#
# COMPACT_ATOMS: atom_id res chain seq x y z
N MET A 1 10.48 -24.93 35.45
CA MET A 1 9.76 -23.70 35.06
C MET A 1 8.82 -24.08 33.93
N ASN A 2 7.53 -23.73 34.02
CA ASN A 2 6.55 -24.01 32.96
C ASN A 2 6.53 -22.85 31.97
N ILE A 3 6.79 -23.11 30.68
CA ILE A 3 6.74 -22.11 29.61
C ILE A 3 5.73 -22.57 28.57
N VAL A 4 4.71 -21.74 28.35
CA VAL A 4 3.62 -21.96 27.41
C VAL A 4 3.98 -21.33 26.06
N VAL A 5 4.04 -22.15 25.03
CA VAL A 5 4.22 -21.69 23.65
C VAL A 5 2.85 -21.52 23.01
N LYS A 6 2.51 -20.28 22.65
CA LYS A 6 1.30 -19.99 21.88
C LYS A 6 1.61 -20.04 20.39
N GLU A 7 0.93 -20.89 19.64
CA GLU A 7 1.15 -21.02 18.19
C GLU A 7 0.87 -19.70 17.44
N GLU A 8 -0.07 -18.89 17.91
CA GLU A 8 -0.33 -17.54 17.36
C GLU A 8 0.89 -16.62 17.43
N LEU A 9 1.67 -16.68 18.52
CA LEU A 9 2.88 -15.86 18.70
C LEU A 9 4.05 -16.44 17.92
N LYS A 10 4.19 -17.77 17.91
CA LYS A 10 5.23 -18.47 17.16
C LYS A 10 5.11 -18.22 15.65
N ALA A 11 3.88 -18.23 15.11
CA ALA A 11 3.60 -17.98 13.71
C ALA A 11 3.50 -16.48 13.35
N TYR A 12 3.59 -15.59 14.35
CA TYR A 12 3.39 -14.16 14.14
C TYR A 12 4.49 -13.55 13.28
N ILE A 13 5.74 -13.97 13.48
CA ILE A 13 6.88 -13.57 12.65
C ILE A 13 7.21 -14.72 11.71
N ASP A 14 7.59 -14.39 10.48
CA ASP A 14 8.03 -15.41 9.51
C ASP A 14 9.14 -16.29 10.14
N PRO A 15 9.04 -17.61 10.01
CA PRO A 15 10.03 -18.53 10.59
C PRO A 15 11.39 -18.36 9.91
N LEU A 16 12.44 -18.79 10.61
CA LEU A 16 13.77 -18.91 10.00
C LEU A 16 13.70 -19.91 8.84
N THR A 17 14.46 -19.62 7.80
CA THR A 17 14.77 -20.61 6.77
C THR A 17 15.51 -21.80 7.40
N PRO A 18 15.51 -22.99 6.75
CA PRO A 18 16.24 -24.15 7.25
C PRO A 18 17.71 -23.83 7.54
N ASP A 19 18.40 -23.16 6.62
CA ASP A 19 19.80 -22.78 6.76
C ASP A 19 20.05 -21.83 7.93
N GLU A 20 19.16 -20.84 8.13
CA GLU A 20 19.23 -19.93 9.29
C GLU A 20 18.99 -20.66 10.61
N HIS A 21 18.05 -21.61 10.63
CA HIS A 21 17.78 -22.42 11.81
C HIS A 21 18.97 -23.33 12.15
N GLU A 22 19.58 -23.98 11.15
CA GLU A 22 20.79 -24.79 11.34
C GLU A 22 21.99 -23.94 11.79
N ALA A 23 22.14 -22.72 11.28
CA ALA A 23 23.15 -21.79 11.74
C ALA A 23 22.93 -21.40 13.21
N LEU A 24 21.69 -21.12 13.60
CA LEU A 24 21.32 -20.84 14.99
C LEU A 24 21.59 -22.05 15.89
N GLU A 25 21.23 -23.26 15.47
CA GLU A 25 21.44 -24.49 16.22
C GLU A 25 22.92 -24.75 16.47
N ARG A 26 23.77 -24.59 15.44
CA ARG A 26 25.23 -24.69 15.60
C ARG A 26 25.78 -23.65 16.59
N SER A 27 25.31 -22.40 16.52
CA SER A 27 25.76 -21.35 17.45
C SER A 27 25.36 -21.68 18.89
N LEU A 28 24.13 -22.15 19.11
CA LEU A 28 23.65 -22.51 20.45
C LEU A 28 24.39 -23.72 21.03
N LEU A 29 24.74 -24.70 20.21
CA LEU A 29 25.53 -25.86 20.67
C LEU A 29 26.97 -25.47 21.02
N ALA A 30 27.57 -24.52 20.30
CA ALA A 30 28.94 -24.08 20.53
C ALA A 30 29.08 -23.10 21.71
N GLU A 31 28.13 -22.18 21.87
CA GLU A 31 28.26 -21.02 22.77
C GLU A 31 27.19 -20.99 23.89
N GLY A 32 26.18 -21.87 23.82
CA GLY A 32 25.01 -21.85 24.70
C GLY A 32 23.99 -20.76 24.36
N CYS A 33 22.86 -20.76 25.08
CA CYS A 33 21.81 -19.76 24.91
C CYS A 33 22.14 -18.46 25.66
N ARG A 34 22.98 -17.62 25.06
CA ARG A 34 23.42 -16.34 25.63
C ARG A 34 22.28 -15.34 25.83
N ASP A 35 21.50 -15.15 24.77
CA ASP A 35 20.38 -14.20 24.78
C ASP A 35 19.19 -14.82 25.52
N ALA A 36 18.66 -14.10 26.51
CA ALA A 36 17.51 -14.55 27.27
C ALA A 36 16.25 -14.69 26.40
N LEU A 37 15.40 -15.63 26.78
CA LEU A 37 14.04 -15.77 26.25
C LEU A 37 13.14 -14.71 26.91
N VAL A 38 12.25 -14.10 26.13
CA VAL A 38 11.35 -13.07 26.66
C VAL A 38 10.00 -13.69 26.95
N LEU A 39 9.52 -13.48 28.17
CA LEU A 39 8.27 -14.02 28.68
C LEU A 39 7.28 -12.93 29.09
N TRP A 40 6.00 -13.29 29.11
CA TRP A 40 4.92 -12.58 29.76
C TRP A 40 4.16 -13.55 30.66
N GLY A 41 4.48 -13.55 31.95
CA GLY A 41 4.05 -14.63 32.85
C GLY A 41 4.72 -15.94 32.46
N ASP A 42 3.94 -16.95 32.13
CA ASP A 42 4.39 -18.25 31.61
C ASP A 42 4.42 -18.30 30.06
N VAL A 43 3.90 -17.28 29.37
CA VAL A 43 3.82 -17.26 27.91
C VAL A 43 5.16 -16.87 27.28
N LEU A 44 5.64 -17.66 26.31
CA LEU A 44 6.79 -17.33 25.50
C LEU A 44 6.45 -16.25 24.46
N VAL A 45 7.12 -15.10 24.53
CA VAL A 45 6.92 -13.97 23.63
C VAL A 45 7.99 -13.93 22.54
N ASP A 46 9.27 -14.08 22.91
CA ASP A 46 10.38 -14.11 21.94
C ASP A 46 11.43 -15.14 22.32
N GLY A 47 12.09 -15.67 21.28
CA GLY A 47 13.05 -16.75 21.41
C GLY A 47 12.47 -18.12 21.13
N HIS A 48 11.35 -18.23 20.42
CA HIS A 48 10.71 -19.51 20.03
C HIS A 48 11.70 -20.55 19.46
N ASN A 49 12.53 -20.16 18.49
CA ASN A 49 13.53 -21.05 17.90
C ASN A 49 14.62 -21.44 18.91
N ARG A 50 15.12 -20.46 19.68
CA ARG A 50 16.11 -20.70 20.75
C ARG A 50 15.57 -21.67 21.80
N TYR A 51 14.34 -21.46 22.26
CA TYR A 51 13.66 -22.33 23.21
C TYR A 51 13.53 -23.76 22.70
N GLY A 52 13.04 -23.96 21.47
CA GLY A 52 12.92 -25.28 20.86
C GLY A 52 14.25 -26.01 20.76
N ILE A 53 15.31 -25.32 20.31
CA ILE A 53 16.65 -25.89 20.22
C ILE A 53 17.22 -26.21 21.61
N CYS A 54 17.04 -25.32 22.59
CA CYS A 54 17.54 -25.55 23.95
C CYS A 54 16.84 -26.74 24.61
N GLN A 55 15.53 -26.89 24.42
CA GLN A 55 14.80 -28.06 24.91
C GLN A 55 15.28 -29.35 24.24
N LYS A 56 15.46 -29.34 22.93
CA LYS A 56 15.94 -30.50 22.15
C LYS A 56 17.29 -31.01 22.67
N HIS A 57 18.19 -30.10 23.03
CA HIS A 57 19.57 -30.44 23.43
C HIS A 57 19.84 -30.37 24.94
N GLY A 58 18.82 -30.08 25.76
CA GLY A 58 18.99 -29.90 27.19
C GLY A 58 19.91 -28.73 27.58
N LEU A 59 19.98 -27.70 26.74
CA LEU A 59 20.84 -26.53 26.99
C LEU A 59 20.20 -25.62 28.05
N PRO A 60 20.99 -25.08 29.00
CA PRO A 60 20.50 -24.06 29.90
C PRO A 60 20.20 -22.77 29.15
N PHE A 61 19.15 -22.08 29.58
CA PHE A 61 18.76 -20.77 29.04
C PHE A 61 18.30 -19.85 30.16
N GLN A 62 18.41 -18.55 29.91
CA GLN A 62 17.90 -17.52 30.80
C GLN A 62 16.57 -16.98 30.29
N THR A 63 15.76 -16.45 31.19
CA THR A 63 14.46 -15.85 30.86
C THR A 63 14.36 -14.45 31.47
N VAL A 64 13.74 -13.52 30.75
CA VAL A 64 13.42 -12.18 31.24
C VAL A 64 11.93 -11.91 31.07
N GLN A 65 11.34 -11.24 32.07
CA GLN A 65 9.96 -10.75 31.98
C GLN A 65 9.97 -9.36 31.38
N ASN A 66 9.02 -9.06 30.50
CA ASN A 66 8.79 -7.68 30.06
C ASN A 66 7.62 -7.07 30.85
N PRO A 67 7.89 -6.13 31.77
CA PRO A 67 6.87 -5.59 32.68
C PRO A 67 5.91 -4.61 31.99
N ARG A 68 6.15 -4.23 30.73
CA ARG A 68 5.35 -3.21 30.03
C ARG A 68 4.12 -3.79 29.32
N PHE A 69 4.02 -5.11 29.20
CA PHE A 69 2.90 -5.76 28.53
C PHE A 69 1.65 -5.72 29.40
N GLN A 70 0.62 -5.06 28.90
CA GLN A 70 -0.71 -5.00 29.53
C GLN A 70 -1.74 -5.78 28.71
N SER A 71 -1.43 -6.06 27.44
CA SER A 71 -2.32 -6.73 26.51
C SER A 71 -1.55 -7.53 25.45
N MET A 72 -2.25 -8.44 24.76
CA MET A 72 -1.71 -9.12 23.58
C MET A 72 -1.35 -8.14 22.44
N GLN A 73 -2.02 -6.98 22.37
CA GLN A 73 -1.66 -5.94 21.41
C GLN A 73 -0.27 -5.37 21.71
N ASP A 74 0.07 -5.15 22.99
CA ASP A 74 1.41 -4.67 23.38
C ASP A 74 2.48 -5.71 23.06
N VAL A 75 2.18 -7.01 23.26
CA VAL A 75 3.05 -8.11 22.87
C VAL A 75 3.33 -8.08 21.36
N HIS A 76 2.30 -8.01 20.53
CA HIS A 76 2.45 -7.95 19.07
C HIS A 76 3.22 -6.71 18.60
N LEU A 77 2.93 -5.54 19.18
CA LEU A 77 3.64 -4.29 18.86
C LEU A 77 5.12 -4.40 19.19
N TRP A 78 5.45 -4.91 20.36
CA TRP A 78 6.84 -5.10 20.77
C TRP A 78 7.54 -6.13 19.87
N MET A 79 6.89 -7.24 19.52
CA MET A 79 7.45 -8.23 18.59
C MET A 79 7.76 -7.61 17.22
N ILE A 80 6.88 -6.75 16.69
CA ILE A 80 7.12 -6.01 15.45
C ILE A 80 8.35 -5.11 15.59
N GLU A 81 8.42 -4.31 16.66
CA GLU A 81 9.53 -3.38 16.90
C GLU A 81 10.88 -4.10 17.02
N GLN A 82 10.93 -5.25 17.68
CA GLN A 82 12.13 -6.08 17.78
C GLN A 82 12.63 -6.59 16.42
N HIS A 83 11.75 -6.71 15.42
CA HIS A 83 12.10 -7.22 14.09
C HIS A 83 12.37 -6.11 13.07
N LEU A 84 11.68 -4.98 13.16
CA LEU A 84 11.87 -3.85 12.23
C LEU A 84 13.33 -3.33 12.20
N GLY A 85 14.06 -3.44 13.31
CA GLY A 85 15.47 -3.03 13.41
C GLY A 85 16.49 -4.06 12.92
N ARG A 86 16.09 -5.31 12.66
CA ARG A 86 17.04 -6.39 12.33
C ARG A 86 17.54 -6.30 10.90
N ARG A 87 18.84 -6.55 10.69
CA ARG A 87 19.47 -6.51 9.35
C ARG A 87 19.01 -7.65 8.44
N SER A 88 18.66 -8.80 9.01
CA SER A 88 18.21 -9.99 8.27
C SER A 88 16.80 -9.88 7.67
N VAL A 89 15.98 -8.95 8.16
CA VAL A 89 14.59 -8.82 7.72
C VAL A 89 14.54 -8.14 6.34
N SER A 90 13.88 -8.76 5.37
CA SER A 90 13.76 -8.17 4.02
C SER A 90 12.84 -6.94 4.01
N ASP A 91 13.00 -6.05 3.03
CA ASP A 91 12.13 -4.87 2.84
C ASP A 91 10.64 -5.26 2.76
N PHE A 92 10.34 -6.39 2.11
CA PHE A 92 8.98 -6.91 2.02
C PHE A 92 8.43 -7.24 3.40
N GLN A 93 9.20 -7.98 4.20
CA GLN A 93 8.82 -8.35 5.58
C GLN A 93 8.68 -7.11 6.46
N ARG A 94 9.60 -6.13 6.38
CA ARG A 94 9.47 -4.85 7.12
C ARG A 94 8.16 -4.15 6.78
N GLY A 95 7.80 -4.11 5.50
CA GLY A 95 6.54 -3.50 5.07
C GLY A 95 5.31 -4.25 5.58
N VAL A 96 5.31 -5.59 5.57
CA VAL A 96 4.21 -6.39 6.14
C VAL A 96 4.07 -6.14 7.64
N LEU A 97 5.18 -6.10 8.38
CA LEU A 97 5.16 -5.79 9.82
C LEU A 97 4.64 -4.37 10.09
N ALA A 98 5.04 -3.39 9.28
CA ALA A 98 4.52 -2.03 9.38
C ALA A 98 3.01 -1.94 9.11
N LEU A 99 2.50 -2.68 8.12
CA LEU A 99 1.06 -2.77 7.85
C LEU A 99 0.29 -3.39 9.03
N ARG A 100 0.85 -4.43 9.67
CA ARG A 100 0.28 -5.03 10.88
C ARG A 100 0.31 -4.07 12.07
N LYS A 101 1.42 -3.35 12.28
CA LYS A 101 1.53 -2.31 13.31
C LYS A 101 0.43 -1.27 13.16
N ARG A 102 0.22 -0.75 11.95
CA ARG A 102 -0.87 0.18 11.64
C ARG A 102 -2.23 -0.38 12.02
N ALA A 103 -2.51 -1.65 11.69
CA ALA A 103 -3.79 -2.28 11.99
C ALA A 103 -4.03 -2.39 13.51
N ILE A 104 -3.00 -2.73 14.28
CA ILE A 104 -3.10 -2.79 15.75
C ILE A 104 -3.35 -1.40 16.35
N LEU A 105 -2.60 -0.39 15.92
CA LEU A 105 -2.77 0.98 16.42
C LEU A 105 -4.14 1.55 16.04
N ALA A 106 -4.63 1.28 14.83
CA ALA A 106 -5.97 1.66 14.41
C ALA A 106 -7.06 0.94 15.23
N ALA A 107 -6.87 -0.34 15.56
CA ALA A 107 -7.79 -1.07 16.43
C ALA A 107 -7.82 -0.47 17.85
N ARG A 108 -6.66 -0.12 18.40
CA ARG A 108 -6.55 0.52 19.72
C ARG A 108 -7.28 1.87 19.77
N GLN A 109 -7.07 2.71 18.75
CA GLN A 109 -7.76 4.00 18.63
C GLN A 109 -9.28 3.84 18.53
N ARG A 110 -9.77 2.81 17.82
CA ARG A 110 -11.20 2.50 17.76
C ARG A 110 -11.74 2.09 19.13
N SER A 111 -11.08 1.16 19.81
CA SER A 111 -11.50 0.72 21.14
C SER A 111 -11.50 1.84 22.18
N GLN A 112 -10.57 2.79 22.10
CA GLN A 112 -10.56 3.98 22.95
C GLN A 112 -11.77 4.87 22.67
N ARG A 113 -12.03 5.19 21.39
CA ARG A 113 -13.21 5.99 21.00
C ARG A 113 -14.52 5.33 21.42
N ASP A 114 -14.62 4.02 21.29
CA ASP A 114 -15.82 3.27 21.70
C ASP A 114 -16.00 3.30 23.23
N ALA A 115 -14.90 3.26 24.01
CA ALA A 115 -14.93 3.41 25.46
C ALA A 115 -15.28 4.84 25.88
N ASP A 116 -14.67 5.85 25.27
CA ASP A 116 -14.96 7.28 25.54
C ASP A 116 -16.42 7.62 25.21
N ALA A 117 -16.97 7.06 24.12
CA ALA A 117 -18.37 7.22 23.76
C ALA A 117 -19.33 6.52 24.74
N ALA A 118 -18.90 5.43 25.38
CA ALA A 118 -19.67 4.73 26.40
C ALA A 118 -19.59 5.41 27.78
N GLU A 119 -18.48 6.13 28.07
CA GLU A 119 -18.26 6.88 29.30
C GLU A 119 -18.75 8.34 29.24
N ALA A 120 -19.12 8.85 28.05
CA ALA A 120 -19.70 10.17 27.90
C ALA A 120 -20.98 10.30 28.76
N PRO A 121 -21.07 11.29 29.66
CA PRO A 121 -22.23 11.44 30.51
C PRO A 121 -23.45 11.73 29.63
N VAL A 122 -24.49 10.92 29.78
CA VAL A 122 -25.86 11.28 29.37
C VAL A 122 -26.26 12.53 30.15
N LEU A 123 -25.98 13.70 29.57
CA LEU A 123 -26.56 14.96 30.05
C LEU A 123 -28.08 14.78 30.03
N GLY A 124 -28.65 14.86 31.23
CA GLY A 124 -30.02 14.45 31.52
C GLY A 124 -31.07 15.14 30.67
N ASP A 125 -32.13 14.38 30.47
CA ASP A 125 -33.43 14.74 29.90
C ASP A 125 -33.89 16.13 30.38
N ALA A 126 -33.76 17.15 29.54
CA ALA A 126 -34.46 18.42 29.71
C ALA A 126 -35.76 18.34 28.89
N PRO A 127 -36.94 18.54 29.50
CA PRO A 127 -38.21 18.37 28.80
C PRO A 127 -38.41 19.48 27.75
N PRO A 128 -39.10 19.20 26.63
CA PRO A 128 -39.31 20.20 25.60
C PRO A 128 -40.43 21.16 26.01
N ALA A 129 -40.10 22.43 26.22
CA ALA A 129 -41.08 23.51 26.31
C ALA A 129 -41.16 24.23 24.96
N ASN A 130 -42.27 24.03 24.25
CA ASN A 130 -42.63 24.81 23.06
C ASN A 130 -42.97 26.26 23.43
N GLY A 131 -42.50 27.21 22.61
CA GLY A 131 -42.95 28.61 22.63
C GLY A 131 -42.19 29.47 21.63
N ILE A 132 -42.91 30.01 20.65
CA ILE A 132 -42.44 30.80 19.51
C ILE A 132 -42.23 32.27 19.94
N ASP A 133 -41.16 32.95 19.49
CA ASP A 133 -41.19 34.22 18.71
C ASP A 133 -39.87 35.05 18.74
N HIS A 134 -39.61 35.68 17.58
CA HIS A 134 -38.65 36.69 17.11
C HIS A 134 -37.50 37.29 17.95
N GLY A 135 -36.34 37.42 17.27
CA GLY A 135 -35.67 38.72 17.13
C GLY A 135 -34.22 38.85 17.59
N THR A 136 -33.28 38.90 16.62
CA THR A 136 -32.00 39.65 16.58
C THR A 136 -30.95 39.57 17.71
N ALA A 137 -29.71 39.33 17.28
CA ALA A 137 -28.42 39.89 17.75
C ALA A 137 -27.39 38.93 18.38
N GLN A 138 -26.35 38.64 17.58
CA GLN A 138 -24.91 38.73 17.87
C GLN A 138 -24.38 38.44 19.30
N ALA A 139 -23.59 37.37 19.46
CA ALA A 139 -22.32 37.29 20.22
C ALA A 139 -21.81 35.83 20.12
N ALA A 140 -20.71 35.55 19.42
CA ALA A 140 -19.36 35.51 20.00
C ALA A 140 -19.28 34.67 21.28
N ALA A 141 -18.91 33.39 21.13
CA ALA A 141 -18.39 32.56 22.21
C ALA A 141 -17.42 31.52 21.63
N ASP A 142 -16.15 31.90 21.66
CA ASP A 142 -14.97 31.10 21.96
C ASP A 142 -14.83 29.72 21.32
N ASN A 143 -14.06 29.74 20.24
CA ASN A 143 -13.31 28.62 19.71
C ASN A 143 -12.13 28.35 20.65
N ASP A 144 -12.39 27.76 21.83
CA ASP A 144 -11.37 27.26 22.75
C ASP A 144 -11.41 25.73 22.76
N SER A 145 -11.06 25.13 21.63
CA SER A 145 -10.68 23.72 21.59
C SER A 145 -9.18 23.64 21.97
N PRO A 146 -8.82 22.96 23.07
CA PRO A 146 -7.46 23.03 23.59
C PRO A 146 -6.42 22.35 22.68
N PRO A 147 -5.13 22.77 22.72
CA PRO A 147 -4.11 22.39 21.73
C PRO A 147 -3.62 20.94 21.77
N TRP A 148 -4.24 20.04 22.55
CA TRP A 148 -3.75 18.67 22.76
C TRP A 148 -4.54 17.57 22.04
N GLU A 149 -5.53 17.91 21.20
CA GLU A 149 -6.17 16.93 20.30
C GLU A 149 -5.25 16.43 19.17
N GLU A 150 -4.05 17.01 19.02
CA GLU A 150 -3.07 16.63 17.98
C GLU A 150 -2.48 15.21 18.12
N THR A 151 -2.72 14.49 19.21
CA THR A 151 -2.24 13.10 19.37
C THR A 151 -3.11 12.03 18.71
N SER A 152 -4.25 12.42 18.12
CA SER A 152 -5.20 11.48 17.49
C SER A 152 -5.06 11.40 15.96
N THR A 153 -3.87 11.69 15.42
CA THR A 153 -3.62 11.41 14.01
C THR A 153 -3.37 9.90 13.82
N PRO A 154 -4.14 9.19 12.98
CA PRO A 154 -3.82 7.80 12.66
C PRO A 154 -2.40 7.77 12.08
N VAL A 155 -1.55 6.87 12.58
CA VAL A 155 -0.14 6.79 12.17
C VAL A 155 -0.06 6.90 10.66
N SER A 156 0.56 7.98 10.20
CA SER A 156 0.51 8.34 8.80
C SER A 156 1.26 7.28 8.00
N ARG A 157 0.87 7.07 6.73
CA ARG A 157 1.61 6.16 5.84
C ARG A 157 3.09 6.54 5.74
N ALA A 158 3.42 7.83 5.87
CA ALA A 158 4.78 8.35 5.85
C ALA A 158 5.58 7.94 7.10
N GLU A 159 4.97 8.01 8.28
CA GLU A 159 5.60 7.57 9.54
C GLU A 159 5.90 6.07 9.51
N LEU A 160 4.94 5.26 9.05
CA LEU A 160 5.14 3.82 8.88
C LEU A 160 6.26 3.49 7.90
N ALA A 161 6.32 4.21 6.78
CA ALA A 161 7.39 4.04 5.79
C ALA A 161 8.76 4.36 6.41
N ARG A 162 8.87 5.48 7.14
CA ARG A 162 10.09 5.90 7.82
C ARG A 162 10.53 4.88 8.87
N GLU A 163 9.63 4.40 9.71
CA GLU A 163 9.94 3.41 10.74
C GLU A 163 10.38 2.08 10.13
N ALA A 164 9.73 1.65 9.05
CA ALA A 164 10.09 0.46 8.30
C ALA A 164 11.36 0.61 7.46
N ARG A 165 11.94 1.83 7.39
CA ARG A 165 13.05 2.20 6.51
C ARG A 165 12.75 1.95 5.03
N LEU A 166 11.51 2.20 4.63
CA LEU A 166 11.01 2.03 3.26
C LEU A 166 10.62 3.36 2.64
N SER A 167 10.61 3.41 1.31
CA SER A 167 9.95 4.51 0.59
C SER A 167 8.42 4.39 0.65
N SER A 168 7.71 5.53 0.58
CA SER A 168 6.25 5.54 0.51
C SER A 168 5.69 4.70 -0.64
N ASN A 169 6.40 4.68 -1.79
CA ASN A 169 6.02 3.85 -2.94
C ASN A 169 6.17 2.34 -2.66
N GLN A 170 7.24 1.92 -1.95
CA GLN A 170 7.37 0.53 -1.52
C GLN A 170 6.23 0.12 -0.60
N VAL A 171 5.83 0.97 0.35
CA VAL A 171 4.69 0.66 1.23
C VAL A 171 3.40 0.45 0.43
N VAL A 172 3.14 1.28 -0.58
CA VAL A 172 1.97 1.10 -1.47
C VAL A 172 2.05 -0.21 -2.26
N MET A 173 3.21 -0.56 -2.80
CA MET A 173 3.42 -1.82 -3.51
C MET A 173 3.22 -3.03 -2.59
N ILE A 174 3.74 -2.97 -1.36
CA ILE A 174 3.58 -4.03 -0.36
C ILE A 174 2.13 -4.14 0.10
N GLU A 175 1.43 -3.03 0.31
CA GLU A 175 0.00 -3.03 0.63
C GLU A 175 -0.83 -3.69 -0.50
N ARG A 176 -0.45 -3.47 -1.77
CA ARG A 176 -1.08 -4.17 -2.90
C ARG A 176 -0.81 -5.67 -2.87
N ILE A 177 0.46 -6.08 -2.73
CA ILE A 177 0.83 -7.49 -2.65
C ILE A 177 0.08 -8.16 -1.51
N HIS A 178 0.04 -7.53 -0.34
CA HIS A 178 -0.64 -8.09 0.84
C HIS A 178 -2.14 -8.33 0.63
N LYS A 179 -2.81 -7.49 -0.18
CA LYS A 179 -4.26 -7.58 -0.41
C LYS A 179 -4.65 -8.45 -1.60
N GLN A 180 -3.80 -8.55 -2.63
CA GLN A 180 -4.19 -9.06 -3.95
C GLN A 180 -3.32 -10.20 -4.46
N ALA A 181 -2.15 -10.43 -3.86
CA ALA A 181 -1.24 -11.47 -4.34
C ALA A 181 -1.67 -12.87 -3.87
N ALA A 182 -1.67 -13.83 -4.79
CA ALA A 182 -1.83 -15.23 -4.47
C ALA A 182 -0.71 -15.71 -3.50
N PRO A 183 -0.96 -16.72 -2.64
CA PRO A 183 0.01 -17.21 -1.66
C PRO A 183 1.37 -17.58 -2.26
N GLU A 184 1.38 -18.16 -3.46
CA GLU A 184 2.57 -18.58 -4.18
C GLU A 184 3.41 -17.37 -4.64
N VAL A 185 2.76 -16.27 -5.05
CA VAL A 185 3.46 -15.02 -5.38
C VAL A 185 4.07 -14.39 -4.13
N VAL A 186 3.36 -14.43 -2.99
CA VAL A 186 3.89 -13.95 -1.71
C VAL A 186 5.11 -14.77 -1.29
N GLN A 187 5.06 -16.09 -1.44
CA GLN A 187 6.20 -16.97 -1.16
C GLN A 187 7.41 -16.64 -2.06
N ALA A 188 7.19 -16.44 -3.36
CA ALA A 188 8.27 -16.06 -4.29
C ALA A 188 8.94 -14.72 -3.92
N VAL A 189 8.18 -13.75 -3.39
CA VAL A 189 8.76 -12.49 -2.86
C VAL A 189 9.56 -12.72 -1.59
N LYS A 190 9.02 -13.50 -0.65
CA LYS A 190 9.70 -13.82 0.62
C LYS A 190 11.01 -14.57 0.40
N ALA A 191 11.01 -15.49 -0.57
CA ALA A 191 12.20 -16.22 -0.99
C ALA A 191 13.18 -15.37 -1.83
N GLY A 192 12.83 -14.13 -2.17
CA GLY A 192 13.67 -13.24 -2.97
C GLY A 192 13.78 -13.62 -4.45
N GLU A 193 12.91 -14.50 -4.96
CA GLU A 193 12.92 -14.95 -6.35
C GLU A 193 12.48 -13.84 -7.32
N ILE A 194 11.57 -12.98 -6.86
CA ILE A 194 11.06 -11.80 -7.57
C ILE A 194 11.10 -10.55 -6.67
N SER A 195 11.29 -9.38 -7.28
CA SER A 195 11.31 -8.12 -6.56
C SER A 195 9.92 -7.68 -6.11
N ILE A 196 9.84 -6.82 -5.08
CA ILE A 196 8.60 -6.17 -4.63
C ILE A 196 7.86 -5.51 -5.80
N SER A 197 8.59 -4.80 -6.68
CA SER A 197 7.98 -4.15 -7.84
C SER A 197 7.45 -5.13 -8.89
N ALA A 198 8.05 -6.33 -9.02
CA ALA A 198 7.58 -7.36 -9.94
C ALA A 198 6.32 -8.02 -9.39
N ALA A 199 6.34 -8.40 -8.13
CA ALA A 199 5.17 -8.97 -7.45
C ALA A 199 4.00 -7.99 -7.40
N ALA A 200 4.24 -6.71 -7.14
CA ALA A 200 3.19 -5.69 -7.15
C ALA A 200 2.59 -5.46 -8.55
N ALA A 201 3.28 -5.85 -9.63
CA ALA A 201 2.73 -5.87 -10.98
C ALA A 201 1.94 -7.16 -11.23
N VAL A 202 2.48 -8.32 -10.86
CA VAL A 202 1.77 -9.61 -10.96
C VAL A 202 0.48 -9.61 -10.16
N ALA A 203 0.46 -8.98 -8.98
CA ALA A 203 -0.72 -8.84 -8.13
C ALA A 203 -1.89 -8.05 -8.76
N THR A 204 -1.70 -7.41 -9.92
CA THR A 204 -2.81 -6.77 -10.66
C THR A 204 -3.48 -7.70 -11.67
N LEU A 205 -2.94 -8.89 -11.89
CA LEU A 205 -3.53 -9.95 -12.72
C LEU A 205 -4.63 -10.69 -11.95
N SER A 206 -5.44 -11.47 -12.67
CA SER A 206 -6.41 -12.37 -12.04
C SER A 206 -5.71 -13.43 -11.18
N GLU A 207 -6.39 -13.96 -10.17
CA GLU A 207 -5.79 -14.94 -9.25
C GLU A 207 -5.29 -16.20 -9.99
N ASP A 208 -6.02 -16.65 -11.01
CA ASP A 208 -5.64 -17.81 -11.82
C ASP A 208 -4.36 -17.55 -12.64
N GLU A 209 -4.21 -16.35 -13.21
CA GLU A 209 -2.97 -15.97 -13.91
C GLU A 209 -1.79 -15.85 -12.94
N GLN A 210 -2.03 -15.33 -11.74
CA GLN A 210 -0.99 -15.26 -10.70
C GLN A 210 -0.51 -16.66 -10.31
N ARG A 211 -1.44 -17.58 -10.06
CA ARG A 211 -1.14 -18.98 -9.70
C ARG A 211 -0.43 -19.71 -10.84
N THR A 212 -0.91 -19.54 -12.07
CA THR A 212 -0.29 -20.14 -13.27
C THR A 212 1.16 -19.64 -13.44
N ALA A 213 1.37 -18.33 -13.32
CA ALA A 213 2.71 -17.74 -13.43
C ALA A 213 3.64 -18.22 -12.30
N ALA A 214 3.13 -18.35 -11.07
CA ALA A 214 3.90 -18.84 -9.94
C ALA A 214 4.28 -20.33 -10.09
N GLN A 215 3.36 -21.17 -10.55
CA GLN A 215 3.61 -22.60 -10.81
C GLN A 215 4.63 -22.83 -11.93
N ALA A 216 4.61 -21.98 -12.96
CA ALA A 216 5.61 -21.99 -14.03
C ALA A 216 7.00 -21.49 -13.57
N GLY A 217 7.08 -20.93 -12.36
CA GLY A 217 8.33 -20.60 -11.68
C GLY A 217 8.82 -19.16 -11.89
N LYS A 218 9.98 -18.85 -11.29
CA LYS A 218 10.54 -17.49 -11.21
C LYS A 218 10.69 -16.75 -12.54
N ALA A 219 10.96 -17.48 -13.63
CA ALA A 219 11.12 -16.87 -14.95
C ALA A 219 9.78 -16.36 -15.48
N GLU A 220 8.72 -17.16 -15.33
CA GLU A 220 7.38 -16.79 -15.79
C GLU A 220 6.81 -15.65 -14.96
N LEU A 221 6.99 -15.65 -13.63
CA LEU A 221 6.61 -14.51 -12.78
C LEU A 221 7.25 -13.19 -13.24
N LYS A 222 8.53 -13.22 -13.63
CA LYS A 222 9.23 -12.04 -14.16
C LYS A 222 8.68 -11.62 -15.53
N GLN A 223 8.35 -12.57 -16.39
CA GLN A 223 7.74 -12.29 -17.69
C GLN A 223 6.32 -11.72 -17.54
N ALA A 224 5.48 -12.31 -16.69
CA ALA A 224 4.15 -11.80 -16.35
C ALA A 224 4.22 -10.36 -15.81
N ALA A 225 5.14 -10.07 -14.88
CA ALA A 225 5.38 -8.72 -14.38
C ALA A 225 5.77 -7.74 -15.50
N LYS A 226 6.61 -8.18 -16.45
CA LYS A 226 7.01 -7.38 -17.61
C LYS A 226 5.80 -7.10 -18.52
N ARG A 227 5.02 -8.13 -18.87
CA ARG A 227 3.80 -8.02 -19.67
C ARG A 227 2.82 -6.98 -19.08
N VAL A 228 2.59 -7.01 -17.76
CA VAL A 228 1.75 -6.02 -17.07
C VAL A 228 2.28 -4.60 -17.20
N ARG A 229 3.59 -4.41 -17.07
CA ARG A 229 4.20 -3.07 -17.18
C ARG A 229 4.16 -2.56 -18.61
N ASP A 230 4.42 -3.41 -19.59
CA ASP A 230 4.39 -3.05 -21.01
C ASP A 230 2.95 -2.70 -21.43
N ALA A 231 1.95 -3.43 -20.94
CA ALA A 231 0.54 -3.12 -21.15
C ALA A 231 0.13 -1.77 -20.52
N LYS A 232 0.69 -1.41 -19.35
CA LYS A 232 0.45 -0.09 -18.73
C LYS A 232 1.23 1.05 -19.38
N ARG A 233 2.30 0.75 -20.11
CA ARG A 233 3.16 1.74 -20.77
C ARG A 233 2.60 2.16 -22.15
N LYS A 234 1.68 1.39 -22.74
CA LYS A 234 1.06 1.69 -24.04
C LYS A 234 -0.42 2.06 -23.81
N PRO A 235 -0.92 3.28 -24.15
CA PRO A 235 -0.57 4.09 -25.33
C PRO A 235 -0.14 5.54 -24.99
N LYS A 236 1.06 5.96 -25.42
CA LYS A 236 1.39 7.39 -25.55
C LYS A 236 2.48 7.72 -26.57
N SER A 237 3.10 6.72 -27.21
CA SER A 237 4.13 6.94 -28.22
C SER A 237 3.61 6.99 -29.66
N ASP A 238 2.48 6.33 -29.96
CA ASP A 238 2.07 6.12 -31.36
C ASP A 238 0.99 7.14 -31.81
N GLU A 239 0.30 7.81 -30.89
CA GLU A 239 -0.72 8.84 -31.22
C GLU A 239 -0.12 10.25 -31.44
N ALA A 240 1.07 10.53 -30.93
CA ALA A 240 1.68 11.86 -31.05
C ALA A 240 2.23 12.13 -32.46
N GLU A 241 2.79 11.13 -33.13
CA GLU A 241 3.28 11.26 -34.50
C GLU A 241 2.13 11.17 -35.53
N GLY A 242 1.15 10.29 -35.30
CA GLY A 242 -0.05 10.20 -36.14
C GLY A 242 -0.93 11.45 -36.07
N GLY A 243 -1.13 11.99 -34.87
CA GLY A 243 -1.94 13.19 -34.66
C GLY A 243 -1.32 14.48 -35.23
N GLU A 244 0.02 14.60 -35.26
CA GLU A 244 0.67 15.73 -35.93
C GLU A 244 0.65 15.61 -37.46
N ALA A 245 0.81 14.39 -38.00
CA ALA A 245 0.70 14.15 -39.43
C ALA A 245 -0.73 14.39 -39.94
N GLU A 246 -1.75 13.86 -39.26
CA GLU A 246 -3.15 14.08 -39.62
C GLU A 246 -3.57 15.54 -39.47
N ARG A 247 -3.11 16.26 -38.43
CA ARG A 247 -3.38 17.71 -38.30
C ARG A 247 -2.70 18.54 -39.38
N ARG A 248 -1.51 18.13 -39.85
CA ARG A 248 -0.83 18.78 -40.98
C ARG A 248 -1.57 18.53 -42.29
N ASP A 249 -2.08 17.31 -42.49
CA ASP A 249 -2.85 16.94 -43.69
C ASP A 249 -4.21 17.66 -43.74
N VAL A 250 -4.94 17.74 -42.62
CA VAL A 250 -6.21 18.50 -42.56
C VAL A 250 -5.98 19.99 -42.86
N LYS A 251 -4.91 20.59 -42.32
CA LYS A 251 -4.59 22.00 -42.59
C LYS A 251 -4.16 22.22 -44.04
N ALA A 252 -3.47 21.26 -44.66
CA ALA A 252 -3.10 21.32 -46.08
C ALA A 252 -4.34 21.20 -46.98
N LEU A 253 -5.26 20.30 -46.66
CA LEU A 253 -6.54 20.14 -47.37
C LEU A 253 -7.40 21.40 -47.27
N GLN A 254 -7.52 22.00 -46.08
CA GLN A 254 -8.26 23.25 -45.90
C GLN A 254 -7.71 24.39 -46.76
N ARG A 255 -6.38 24.54 -46.84
CA ARG A 255 -5.75 25.53 -47.73
C ARG A 255 -6.10 25.27 -49.20
N ARG A 256 -6.06 24.01 -49.62
CA ARG A 256 -6.40 23.65 -51.01
C ARG A 256 -7.87 23.91 -51.33
N VAL A 257 -8.78 23.63 -50.38
CA VAL A 257 -10.20 23.96 -50.53
C VAL A 257 -10.38 25.47 -50.70
N THR A 258 -9.78 26.29 -49.83
CA THR A 258 -9.89 27.75 -49.96
C THR A 258 -9.35 28.29 -51.29
N GLU A 259 -8.24 27.73 -51.77
CA GLU A 259 -7.66 28.10 -53.07
C GLU A 259 -8.62 27.74 -54.21
N LEU A 260 -9.16 26.52 -54.22
CA LEU A 260 -10.12 26.07 -55.23
C LEU A 260 -11.44 26.84 -55.20
N GLU A 261 -11.90 27.28 -54.02
CA GLU A 261 -13.07 28.13 -53.88
C GLU A 261 -12.82 29.52 -54.48
N THR A 262 -11.65 30.12 -54.23
CA THR A 262 -11.29 31.40 -54.84
C THR A 262 -11.15 31.31 -56.36
N GLU A 263 -10.58 30.21 -56.86
CA GLU A 263 -10.45 29.96 -58.29
C GLU A 263 -11.83 29.77 -58.94
N ASN A 264 -12.72 28.99 -58.33
CA ASN A 264 -14.09 28.82 -58.80
C ASN A 264 -14.84 30.15 -58.84
N ALA A 265 -14.73 30.98 -57.81
CA ALA A 265 -15.37 32.30 -57.80
C ALA A 265 -14.86 33.19 -58.93
N ALA A 266 -13.55 33.18 -59.20
CA ALA A 266 -12.95 33.93 -60.31
C ALA A 266 -13.40 33.40 -61.69
N LEU A 267 -13.50 32.08 -61.85
CA LEU A 267 -13.98 31.45 -63.08
C LEU A 267 -15.46 31.76 -63.32
N GLN A 268 -16.30 31.70 -62.29
CA GLN A 268 -17.71 32.08 -62.38
C GLN A 268 -17.89 33.54 -62.78
N ALA A 269 -17.10 34.46 -62.21
CA ALA A 269 -17.12 35.87 -62.61
C ALA A 269 -16.72 36.06 -64.09
N LYS A 270 -15.72 35.32 -64.58
CA LYS A 270 -15.33 35.34 -66.00
C LYS A 270 -16.44 34.80 -66.90
N VAL A 271 -17.08 33.70 -66.52
CA VAL A 271 -18.20 33.12 -67.26
C VAL A 271 -19.36 34.11 -67.34
N ALA A 272 -19.74 34.73 -66.23
CA ALA A 272 -20.79 35.75 -66.21
C ALA A 272 -20.44 36.96 -67.08
N ALA A 273 -19.19 37.43 -67.04
CA ALA A 273 -18.73 38.52 -67.89
C ALA A 273 -18.81 38.16 -69.39
N LEU A 274 -18.34 36.97 -69.77
CA LEU A 274 -18.40 36.48 -71.14
C LEU A 274 -19.85 36.26 -71.63
N GLN A 275 -20.73 35.74 -70.78
CA GLN A 275 -22.16 35.60 -71.08
C GLN A 275 -22.79 36.96 -71.34
N SER A 276 -22.50 37.97 -70.51
CA SER A 276 -23.00 39.33 -70.72
C SER A 276 -22.49 39.98 -72.00
N GLN A 277 -21.24 39.68 -72.42
CA GLN A 277 -20.70 40.12 -73.71
C GLN A 277 -21.39 39.44 -74.88
N LEU A 278 -21.67 38.14 -74.78
CA LEU A 278 -22.40 37.40 -75.82
C LEU A 278 -23.84 37.88 -75.96
N GLU A 279 -24.52 38.21 -74.87
CA GLU A 279 -25.87 38.80 -74.90
C GLU A 279 -25.87 40.17 -75.56
N ARG A 280 -24.89 41.04 -75.26
CA ARG A 280 -24.73 42.34 -75.92
C ARG A 280 -24.40 42.25 -77.42
N LEU A 281 -23.78 41.16 -77.86
CA LEU A 281 -23.49 40.92 -79.28
C LEU A 281 -24.66 40.27 -80.02
N ARG A 282 -25.67 39.76 -79.30
CA ARG A 282 -26.87 39.09 -79.86
C ARG A 282 -28.12 39.98 -79.88
N GLY A 283 -28.14 41.07 -79.13
CA GLY A 283 -29.16 42.13 -79.21
C GLY A 283 -28.72 43.25 -80.13
#